data_AF-F2ZA78-F1
#
_entry.id   AF-F2ZA78-F1
#
_cell.length_a   1.000
_cell.length_b   1.000
_cell.length_c   1.000
_cell.angle_alpha   90.00
_cell.angle_beta   90.00
_cell.angle_gamma   90.00
#
_symmetry.space_group_name_H-M   'P 1'
#
loop_
_entity.id
_entity.type
_entity.pdbx_description
1 polymer ?
#
loop_
_entity_poly.entity_id
_entity_poly.type
_entity_poly.pdbx_seq_one_letter_code
_entity_poly.pdbx_strand_id
1 'polypeptide(L)'
;MSERLVKDDVYTSIHIEEYESEARDTKLGPEEITRDIPNVGEDALRNLDDRGIIRIGAEVKDGDLLVGKVTPKGVTELTAEERLLHAIFGEKAREVRDTSLRVPHGGGGIIHDVKVFNREDGDELPPGVNQLVRVYIVQKRKISEGDKMAGRHGNKGVISKILPEEDMPYLPDGTPIDIMLNPLGVPSRMNIGQVLELHMGMAARYLGIHIASPVFDGAREEDVWETLEEAGMSRDAKTVLYDGRTGEPFDNRVSVGIMYMIKLAHMVDDKLHARSTGPYSLVTQQPLGGKAQFGGQRFGEMEVWALEAYGAAYTLQEILTVK
;
A
#
# COMPACT_ATOMS: atom_id res chain seq x y z
N MET A 1 -7.05 -17.47 2.01
CA MET A 1 -6.81 -17.36 0.56
C MET A 1 -5.71 -18.33 0.22
N SER A 2 -5.75 -18.98 -0.94
CA SER A 2 -4.70 -19.89 -1.39
C SER A 2 -3.47 -19.11 -1.85
N GLU A 3 -2.29 -19.61 -1.51
CA GLU A 3 -0.99 -19.12 -1.98
C GLU A 3 -0.87 -19.20 -3.51
N ARG A 4 -1.59 -20.12 -4.17
CA ARG A 4 -1.66 -20.24 -5.63
C ARG A 4 -1.95 -18.91 -6.31
N LEU A 5 -2.93 -18.17 -5.79
CA LEU A 5 -3.33 -16.86 -6.34
C LEU A 5 -2.22 -15.81 -6.26
N VAL A 6 -1.30 -15.94 -5.30
CA VAL A 6 -0.13 -15.07 -5.12
C VAL A 6 1.00 -15.49 -6.07
N LYS A 7 1.22 -16.79 -6.23
CA LYS A 7 2.21 -17.37 -7.15
C LYS A 7 1.89 -17.01 -8.59
N ASP A 8 0.62 -17.16 -8.97
CA ASP A 8 0.11 -16.93 -10.33
C ASP A 8 -0.14 -15.44 -10.64
N ASP A 9 0.23 -14.53 -9.73
CA ASP A 9 0.08 -13.07 -9.90
C ASP A 9 -1.36 -12.60 -10.24
N VAL A 10 -2.39 -13.36 -9.83
CA VAL A 10 -3.80 -13.12 -10.20
C VAL A 10 -4.31 -11.74 -9.78
N TYR A 11 -3.91 -11.28 -8.59
CA TYR A 11 -4.31 -9.99 -8.02
C TYR A 11 -3.13 -9.02 -7.88
N THR A 12 -2.10 -9.21 -8.69
CA THR A 12 -0.94 -8.31 -8.69
C THR A 12 -1.25 -7.06 -9.51
N SER A 13 -1.08 -5.89 -8.90
CA SER A 13 -1.34 -4.59 -9.49
C SER A 13 -0.05 -3.81 -9.73
N ILE A 14 -0.04 -2.98 -10.78
CA ILE A 14 1.05 -2.06 -11.08
C ILE A 14 0.60 -0.67 -10.64
N HIS A 15 1.37 -0.06 -9.75
CA HIS A 15 1.15 1.30 -9.26
C HIS A 15 2.25 2.21 -9.80
N ILE A 16 1.88 3.39 -10.28
CA ILE A 16 2.82 4.39 -10.74
C ILE A 16 2.63 5.61 -9.85
N GLU A 17 3.68 5.95 -9.10
CA GLU A 17 3.68 7.10 -8.21
C GLU A 17 4.58 8.19 -8.77
N GLU A 18 4.12 9.43 -8.68
CA GLU A 18 4.85 10.62 -9.11
C GLU A 18 5.43 11.32 -7.89
N TYR A 19 6.72 11.62 -7.96
CA TYR A 19 7.45 12.39 -6.96
C TYR A 19 8.11 13.59 -7.61
N GLU A 20 8.01 14.76 -6.98
CA GLU A 20 8.55 15.99 -7.53
C GLU A 20 9.52 16.70 -6.59
N SER A 21 10.57 17.28 -7.17
CA SER A 21 11.55 18.13 -6.49
C SER A 21 11.67 19.44 -7.24
N GLU A 22 11.50 20.54 -6.51
CA GLU A 22 11.63 21.90 -7.03
C GLU A 22 12.90 22.56 -6.47
N ALA A 23 13.66 23.19 -7.35
CA ALA A 23 14.73 24.11 -7.01
C ALA A 23 14.24 25.55 -7.12
N ARG A 24 14.35 26.30 -6.02
CA ARG A 24 13.77 27.64 -5.89
C ARG A 24 14.83 28.70 -5.58
N ASP A 25 14.55 29.94 -5.97
CA ASP A 25 15.33 31.10 -5.51
C ASP A 25 14.94 31.45 -4.08
N THR A 26 15.89 31.31 -3.15
CA THR A 26 15.70 31.74 -1.77
C THR A 26 16.41 33.08 -1.51
N LYS A 27 16.07 33.73 -0.40
CA LYS A 27 16.74 34.97 0.02
C LYS A 27 18.25 34.81 0.28
N LEU A 28 18.69 33.60 0.61
CA LEU A 28 20.08 33.28 0.93
C LEU A 28 20.87 32.83 -0.31
N GLY A 29 20.19 32.57 -1.42
CA GLY A 29 20.76 32.07 -2.67
C GLY A 29 19.82 31.09 -3.36
N PRO A 30 20.11 30.72 -4.62
CA PRO A 30 19.36 29.70 -5.34
C PRO A 30 19.58 28.31 -4.71
N GLU A 31 18.52 27.49 -4.66
CA GLU A 31 18.68 26.05 -4.45
C GLU A 31 19.22 25.41 -5.73
N GLU A 32 20.11 24.44 -5.59
CA GLU A 32 20.75 23.78 -6.72
C GLU A 32 20.46 22.27 -6.69
N ILE A 33 20.12 21.72 -7.86
CA ILE A 33 20.07 20.27 -8.07
C ILE A 33 21.47 19.83 -8.46
N THR A 34 22.09 19.02 -7.59
CA THR A 34 23.49 18.63 -7.74
C THR A 34 23.76 17.27 -7.10
N ARG A 35 24.81 16.61 -7.60
CA ARG A 35 25.34 15.37 -7.03
C ARG A 35 26.23 15.61 -5.80
N ASP A 36 26.78 16.81 -5.61
CA ASP A 36 27.59 17.15 -4.44
C ASP A 36 26.71 17.44 -3.21
N ILE A 37 26.25 16.36 -2.57
CA ILE A 37 25.38 16.43 -1.40
C ILE A 37 26.23 16.25 -0.13
N PRO A 38 26.12 17.14 0.86
CA PRO A 38 26.88 17.03 2.10
C PRO A 38 26.52 15.77 2.88
N ASN A 39 27.53 15.11 3.47
CA ASN A 39 27.37 13.97 4.40
C ASN A 39 26.70 12.73 3.78
N VAL A 40 26.73 12.58 2.45
CA VAL A 40 26.21 11.41 1.74
C VAL A 40 27.40 10.59 1.21
N GLY A 41 27.41 9.28 1.51
CA GLY A 41 28.44 8.36 1.02
C GLY A 41 28.31 8.02 -0.46
N GLU A 42 29.39 7.56 -1.10
CA GLU A 42 29.40 7.23 -2.53
C GLU A 42 28.38 6.16 -2.92
N ASP A 43 28.11 5.20 -2.03
CA ASP A 43 27.12 4.14 -2.27
C ASP A 43 25.72 4.68 -2.53
N ALA A 44 25.32 5.75 -1.82
CA ALA A 44 24.02 6.38 -2.00
C ALA A 44 23.94 7.23 -3.29
N LEU A 45 25.09 7.67 -3.81
CA LEU A 45 25.20 8.44 -5.06
C LEU A 45 25.32 7.55 -6.30
N ARG A 46 25.40 6.22 -6.13
CA ARG A 46 25.68 5.27 -7.21
C ARG A 46 24.69 5.33 -8.37
N ASN A 47 23.41 5.56 -8.07
CA ASN A 47 22.35 5.58 -9.09
C ASN A 47 22.04 6.99 -9.64
N LEU A 48 22.67 8.04 -9.09
CA LEU A 48 22.50 9.41 -9.57
C LEU A 48 23.42 9.69 -10.77
N ASP A 49 22.91 10.44 -11.74
CA ASP A 49 23.70 10.99 -12.85
C ASP A 49 24.60 12.15 -12.39
N ASP A 50 25.38 12.72 -13.30
CA ASP A 50 26.30 13.82 -13.00
C ASP A 50 25.59 15.11 -12.54
N ARG A 51 24.29 15.24 -12.79
CA ARG A 51 23.45 16.35 -12.32
C ARG A 51 22.83 16.07 -10.95
N GLY A 52 22.97 14.86 -10.41
CA GLY A 52 22.34 14.45 -9.15
C GLY A 52 20.92 13.91 -9.31
N ILE A 53 20.52 13.48 -10.52
CA ILE A 53 19.18 12.95 -10.81
C ILE A 53 19.24 11.44 -10.98
N ILE A 54 18.28 10.71 -10.42
CA ILE A 54 18.22 9.24 -10.53
C ILE A 54 18.08 8.78 -11.99
N ARG A 55 18.82 7.72 -12.36
CA ARG A 55 18.70 7.11 -13.70
C ARG A 55 17.43 6.28 -13.87
N ILE A 56 16.88 6.30 -15.09
CA ILE A 56 15.77 5.42 -15.49
C ILE A 56 16.21 3.96 -15.44
N GLY A 57 15.33 3.08 -14.94
CA GLY A 57 15.58 1.65 -14.75
C GLY A 57 16.33 1.29 -13.46
N ALA A 58 16.66 2.28 -12.61
CA ALA A 58 17.21 1.98 -11.29
C ALA A 58 16.14 1.35 -10.38
N GLU A 59 16.52 0.29 -9.66
CA GLU A 59 15.75 -0.20 -8.51
C GLU A 59 16.11 0.65 -7.29
N VAL A 60 15.09 1.20 -6.65
CA VAL A 60 15.23 2.08 -5.49
C VAL A 60 14.45 1.53 -4.29
N LYS A 61 14.99 1.75 -3.10
CA LYS A 61 14.40 1.38 -1.81
C LYS A 61 14.11 2.63 -0.99
N ASP A 62 13.35 2.45 0.08
CA ASP A 62 13.03 3.50 1.04
C ASP A 62 14.30 4.25 1.49
N GLY A 63 14.29 5.58 1.37
CA GLY A 63 15.41 6.44 1.77
C GLY A 63 16.47 6.69 0.70
N ASP A 64 16.46 5.95 -0.41
CA ASP A 64 17.34 6.19 -1.55
C ASP A 64 17.09 7.58 -2.15
N LEU A 65 18.14 8.19 -2.71
CA LEU A 65 18.08 9.51 -3.32
C LEU A 65 17.44 9.42 -4.71
N LEU A 66 16.40 10.23 -4.93
CA LEU A 66 15.80 10.42 -6.26
C LEU A 66 16.37 11.64 -6.96
N VAL A 67 16.49 12.75 -6.22
CA VAL A 67 17.03 14.01 -6.75
C VAL A 67 17.86 14.66 -5.66
N GLY A 68 19.16 14.79 -5.91
CA GLY A 68 20.09 15.54 -5.07
C GLY A 68 19.77 17.02 -5.10
N LYS A 69 19.49 17.62 -3.94
CA LYS A 69 19.18 19.04 -3.82
C LYS A 69 19.87 19.63 -2.60
N VAL A 70 20.49 20.78 -2.81
CA VAL A 70 21.16 21.54 -1.75
C VAL A 70 20.55 22.94 -1.63
N THR A 71 20.35 23.37 -0.39
CA THR A 71 19.84 24.71 -0.06
C THR A 71 20.93 25.49 0.69
N PRO A 72 21.24 26.74 0.29
CA PRO A 72 22.17 27.59 1.03
C PRO A 72 21.71 27.81 2.47
N LYS A 73 22.62 27.62 3.42
CA LYS A 73 22.36 27.79 4.85
C LYS A 73 22.98 29.11 5.33
N GLY A 74 22.22 29.89 6.10
CA GLY A 74 22.77 31.06 6.79
C GLY A 74 23.79 30.65 7.85
N VAL A 75 24.72 31.57 8.15
CA VAL A 75 25.71 31.37 9.23
C VAL A 75 24.96 31.21 10.55
N THR A 76 25.13 30.05 11.18
CA THR A 76 24.55 29.74 12.49
C THR A 76 25.68 29.80 13.52
N GLU A 77 25.45 30.46 14.65
CA GLU A 77 26.42 30.44 15.74
C GLU A 77 26.49 29.03 16.32
N LEU A 78 27.66 28.40 16.18
CA LEU A 78 27.94 27.09 16.77
C LEU A 78 28.01 27.19 18.30
N THR A 79 27.51 26.16 18.98
CA THR A 79 27.65 25.97 20.43
C THR A 79 29.11 25.76 20.83
N ALA A 80 29.45 25.87 22.12
CA ALA A 80 30.84 25.73 22.58
C ALA A 80 31.41 24.33 22.27
N GLU A 81 30.55 23.31 22.38
CA GLU A 81 30.82 21.91 22.08
C GLU A 81 31.09 21.69 20.59
N GLU A 82 30.26 22.26 19.72
CA GLU A 82 30.45 22.19 18.27
C GLU A 82 31.70 22.94 17.82
N ARG A 83 32.02 24.09 18.44
CA ARG A 83 33.27 24.82 18.18
C ARG A 83 34.50 24.00 18.55
N LEU A 84 34.45 23.29 19.68
CA LEU A 84 35.53 22.40 20.10
C LEU A 84 35.71 21.24 19.11
N LEU A 85 34.62 20.57 18.73
CA LEU A 85 34.65 19.51 17.71
C LEU A 85 35.23 20.03 16.39
N HIS A 86 34.83 21.23 15.98
CA HIS A 86 35.33 21.87 14.78
C HIS A 86 36.84 22.15 14.84
N ALA A 87 37.34 22.60 15.99
CA ALA A 87 38.76 22.83 16.22
C ALA A 87 39.59 21.53 16.25
N ILE A 88 39.01 20.42 16.71
CA ILE A 88 39.68 19.12 16.79
C ILE A 88 39.74 18.43 15.43
N PHE A 89 38.61 18.35 14.70
CA PHE A 89 38.50 17.58 13.46
C PHE A 89 38.73 18.42 12.20
N GLY A 90 38.72 19.76 12.31
CA GLY A 90 38.96 20.66 11.17
C GLY A 90 37.89 20.61 10.08
N GLU A 91 36.75 19.95 10.30
CA GLU A 91 35.67 19.78 9.34
C GLU A 91 34.94 21.10 9.09
N LYS A 92 35.40 21.93 8.13
CA LYS A 92 34.69 23.16 7.71
C LYS A 92 33.19 22.90 7.61
N ALA A 93 32.40 23.65 8.40
CA ALA A 93 30.96 23.64 8.29
C ALA A 93 30.59 23.98 6.84
N ARG A 94 30.02 23.02 6.11
CA ARG A 94 29.56 23.27 4.75
C ARG A 94 28.43 24.30 4.79
N GLU A 95 28.48 25.25 3.87
CA GLU A 95 27.52 26.38 3.79
C GLU A 95 26.15 25.95 3.21
N VAL A 96 25.98 24.67 2.89
CA VAL A 96 24.78 24.13 2.26
C VAL A 96 24.16 23.01 3.09
N ARG A 97 22.83 22.89 3.02
CA ARG A 97 22.04 21.84 3.67
C ARG A 97 21.47 20.89 2.62
N ASP A 98 21.48 19.58 2.92
CA ASP A 98 20.76 18.57 2.14
C ASP A 98 19.23 18.77 2.27
N THR A 99 18.57 19.03 1.14
CA THR A 99 17.11 19.09 0.97
C THR A 99 16.65 18.19 -0.18
N SER A 100 17.44 17.15 -0.47
CA SER A 100 17.22 16.18 -1.54
C SER A 100 15.89 15.46 -1.42
N LEU A 101 15.31 15.12 -2.57
CA LEU A 101 14.16 14.24 -2.66
C LEU A 101 14.62 12.79 -2.47
N ARG A 102 14.01 12.11 -1.50
CA ARG A 102 14.26 10.70 -1.19
C ARG A 102 12.99 9.89 -1.39
N VAL A 103 13.16 8.60 -1.70
CA VAL A 103 12.04 7.66 -1.76
C VAL A 103 11.37 7.62 -0.38
N PRO A 104 10.06 7.87 -0.28
CA PRO A 104 9.36 7.78 0.99
C PRO A 104 9.28 6.33 1.47
N HIS A 105 8.92 6.15 2.74
CA HIS A 105 8.72 4.83 3.30
C HIS A 105 7.59 4.07 2.59
N GLY A 106 7.87 2.83 2.15
CA GLY A 106 6.99 2.00 1.34
C GLY A 106 6.92 2.40 -0.14
N GLY A 107 7.74 3.37 -0.58
CA GLY A 107 7.75 3.91 -1.94
C GLY A 107 8.71 3.21 -2.90
N GLY A 108 9.43 2.18 -2.44
CA GLY A 108 10.42 1.46 -3.24
C GLY A 108 9.84 0.82 -4.51
N GLY A 109 10.62 0.80 -5.58
CA GLY A 109 10.19 0.31 -6.89
C GLY A 109 11.26 0.51 -7.96
N ILE A 110 10.82 0.51 -9.22
CA ILE A 110 11.69 0.73 -10.40
C ILE A 110 11.41 2.13 -10.95
N ILE A 111 12.46 2.91 -11.20
CA ILE A 111 12.32 4.20 -11.89
C ILE A 111 11.90 3.94 -13.33
N HIS A 112 10.70 4.39 -13.70
CA HIS A 112 10.16 4.22 -15.04
C HIS A 112 10.48 5.39 -15.95
N ASP A 113 10.35 6.61 -15.43
CA ASP A 113 10.56 7.83 -16.20
C ASP A 113 11.02 8.98 -15.30
N VAL A 114 11.76 9.92 -15.88
CA VAL A 114 12.21 11.13 -15.20
C VAL A 114 12.06 12.30 -16.17
N LYS A 115 11.30 13.31 -15.75
CA LYS A 115 11.07 14.53 -16.52
C LYS A 115 11.71 15.71 -15.81
N VAL A 116 12.48 16.48 -16.57
CA VAL A 116 13.13 17.69 -16.08
C VAL A 116 12.54 18.86 -16.85
N PHE A 117 12.06 19.86 -16.11
CA PHE A 117 11.52 21.10 -16.65
C PHE A 117 12.39 22.26 -16.18
N ASN A 118 12.79 23.13 -17.11
CA ASN A 118 13.66 24.27 -16.82
C ASN A 118 12.98 25.56 -17.24
N ARG A 119 13.06 26.58 -16.40
CA ARG A 119 12.57 27.92 -16.74
C ARG A 119 13.29 28.52 -17.95
N GLU A 120 14.59 28.24 -18.08
CA GLU A 120 15.42 28.77 -19.18
C GLU A 120 15.02 28.21 -20.55
N ASP A 121 14.51 26.97 -20.58
CA ASP A 121 14.06 26.29 -21.82
C ASP A 121 12.66 26.74 -22.25
N GLY A 122 12.01 27.63 -21.49
CA GLY A 122 10.68 28.16 -21.78
C GLY A 122 9.52 27.35 -21.17
N ASP A 123 9.79 26.41 -20.27
CA ASP A 123 8.75 25.66 -19.58
C ASP A 123 7.97 26.54 -18.58
N GLU A 124 6.66 26.35 -18.51
CA GLU A 124 5.80 27.03 -17.54
C GLU A 124 5.98 26.46 -16.14
N LEU A 125 6.74 27.16 -15.30
CA LEU A 125 7.01 26.80 -13.90
C LEU A 125 6.40 27.79 -12.91
N PRO A 126 6.01 27.35 -11.69
CA PRO A 126 5.51 28.22 -10.64
C PRO A 126 6.50 29.37 -10.32
N PRO A 127 6.03 30.57 -9.96
CA PRO A 127 6.89 31.71 -9.65
C PRO A 127 7.98 31.36 -8.63
N GLY A 128 9.24 31.67 -8.95
CA GLY A 128 10.39 31.40 -8.08
C GLY A 128 10.98 29.99 -8.18
N VAL A 129 10.39 29.08 -8.96
CA VAL A 129 10.97 27.75 -9.28
C VAL A 129 11.81 27.83 -10.55
N ASN A 130 13.10 27.52 -10.47
CA ASN A 130 14.01 27.55 -11.62
C ASN A 130 14.02 26.23 -12.39
N GLN A 131 13.96 25.12 -11.65
CA GLN A 131 13.98 23.77 -12.18
C GLN A 131 13.02 22.89 -11.40
N LEU A 132 12.28 22.04 -12.10
CA LEU A 132 11.38 21.04 -11.55
C LEU A 132 11.76 19.67 -12.11
N VAL A 133 12.03 18.71 -11.23
CA VAL A 133 12.30 17.32 -11.60
C VAL A 133 11.17 16.45 -11.09
N ARG A 134 10.53 15.73 -12.01
CA ARG A 134 9.50 14.73 -11.72
C ARG A 134 10.05 13.33 -11.97
N VAL A 135 9.88 12.46 -10.99
CA VAL A 135 10.33 11.07 -11.02
C VAL A 135 9.12 10.15 -10.88
N TYR A 136 8.99 9.21 -11.82
CA TYR A 136 7.92 8.21 -11.82
C TYR A 136 8.47 6.87 -11.34
N ILE A 137 7.96 6.40 -10.21
CA ILE A 137 8.31 5.09 -9.65
C ILE A 137 7.19 4.11 -9.93
N VAL A 138 7.54 2.99 -10.56
CA VAL A 138 6.64 1.87 -10.79
C VAL A 138 6.83 0.82 -9.71
N GLN A 139 5.74 0.42 -9.09
CA GLN A 139 5.70 -0.56 -8.02
C GLN A 139 4.79 -1.73 -8.42
N LYS A 140 5.33 -2.95 -8.38
CA LYS A 140 4.55 -4.17 -8.52
C LYS A 140 4.04 -4.59 -7.14
N ARG A 141 2.75 -4.40 -6.89
CA ARG A 141 2.12 -4.71 -5.59
C ARG A 141 1.32 -6.00 -5.68
N LYS A 142 1.89 -7.07 -5.11
CA LYS A 142 1.20 -8.35 -4.94
C LYS A 142 0.07 -8.23 -3.92
N ILE A 143 -0.85 -9.19 -3.92
CA ILE A 143 -1.88 -9.29 -2.89
C ILE A 143 -1.25 -9.79 -1.58
N SER A 144 -1.59 -9.17 -0.46
CA SER A 144 -1.05 -9.52 0.85
C SER A 144 -2.14 -9.65 1.93
N GLU A 145 -1.77 -10.19 3.09
CA GLU A 145 -2.64 -10.21 4.27
C GLU A 145 -2.93 -8.77 4.73
N GLY A 146 -4.20 -8.48 5.04
CA GLY A 146 -4.65 -7.12 5.34
C GLY A 146 -5.22 -6.35 4.13
N ASP A 147 -4.98 -6.82 2.90
CA ASP A 147 -5.59 -6.22 1.71
C ASP A 147 -7.11 -6.46 1.68
N LYS A 148 -7.82 -5.49 1.10
CA LYS A 148 -9.29 -5.53 1.02
C LYS A 148 -9.75 -6.07 -0.33
N MET A 149 -10.60 -7.09 -0.27
CA MET A 149 -11.24 -7.73 -1.41
C MET A 149 -12.75 -7.49 -1.36
N ALA A 150 -13.42 -7.56 -2.51
CA ALA A 150 -14.87 -7.53 -2.59
C ALA A 150 -15.42 -8.37 -3.74
N GLY A 151 -16.57 -8.99 -3.54
CA GLY A 151 -17.41 -9.45 -4.64
C GLY A 151 -18.32 -8.34 -5.16
N ARG A 152 -19.04 -8.63 -6.26
CA ARG A 152 -19.97 -7.68 -6.89
C ARG A 152 -21.24 -7.42 -6.05
N HIS A 153 -21.53 -8.29 -5.09
CA HIS A 153 -22.74 -8.26 -4.27
C HIS A 153 -22.55 -7.56 -2.91
N GLY A 154 -21.56 -6.66 -2.80
CA GLY A 154 -21.28 -5.89 -1.59
C GLY A 154 -20.63 -6.70 -0.45
N ASN A 155 -20.30 -7.97 -0.68
CA ASN A 155 -19.52 -8.80 0.21
C ASN A 155 -18.05 -8.35 0.22
N LYS A 156 -17.71 -7.50 1.18
CA LYS A 156 -16.33 -7.00 1.40
C LYS A 156 -15.66 -7.82 2.49
N GLY A 157 -14.38 -8.11 2.30
CA GLY A 157 -13.55 -8.83 3.25
C GLY A 157 -12.12 -8.29 3.27
N VAL A 158 -11.42 -8.56 4.36
CA VAL A 158 -9.98 -8.37 4.47
C VAL A 158 -9.34 -9.76 4.45
N ILE A 159 -8.24 -9.91 3.72
CA ILE A 159 -7.51 -11.18 3.69
C ILE A 159 -6.89 -11.39 5.07
N SER A 160 -7.37 -12.41 5.78
CA SER A 160 -6.88 -12.73 7.13
C SER A 160 -5.64 -13.61 7.11
N LYS A 161 -5.56 -14.55 6.16
CA LYS A 161 -4.46 -15.48 6.03
C LYS A 161 -4.30 -15.98 4.59
N ILE A 162 -3.06 -16.10 4.16
CA ILE A 162 -2.66 -16.82 2.94
C ILE A 162 -2.16 -18.20 3.37
N LEU A 163 -2.78 -19.26 2.85
CA LEU A 163 -2.48 -20.65 3.20
C LEU A 163 -1.75 -21.34 2.04
N PRO A 164 -0.78 -22.23 2.34
CA PRO A 164 -0.22 -23.13 1.33
C PRO A 164 -1.31 -23.92 0.60
N GLU A 165 -1.03 -24.33 -0.63
CA GLU A 165 -2.01 -25.01 -1.49
C GLU A 165 -2.44 -26.37 -0.93
N GLU A 166 -1.50 -27.08 -0.32
CA GLU A 166 -1.69 -28.37 0.36
C GLU A 166 -2.58 -28.28 1.60
N ASP A 167 -2.64 -27.10 2.23
CA ASP A 167 -3.45 -26.83 3.41
C ASP A 167 -4.89 -26.43 3.05
N MET A 168 -5.15 -26.10 1.78
CA MET A 168 -6.48 -25.69 1.35
C MET A 168 -7.41 -26.90 1.23
N PRO A 169 -8.70 -26.75 1.58
CA PRO A 169 -9.70 -27.74 1.21
C PRO A 169 -9.67 -28.02 -0.28
N TYR A 170 -9.94 -29.27 -0.66
CA TYR A 170 -9.92 -29.68 -2.06
C TYR A 170 -11.18 -30.45 -2.44
N LEU A 171 -11.50 -30.38 -3.73
CA LEU A 171 -12.61 -31.08 -4.37
C LEU A 171 -12.29 -32.57 -4.56
N PRO A 172 -13.29 -33.44 -4.82
CA PRO A 172 -13.06 -34.87 -5.02
C PRO A 172 -12.13 -35.22 -6.19
N ASP A 173 -11.94 -34.30 -7.13
CA ASP A 173 -11.00 -34.41 -8.26
C ASP A 173 -9.57 -33.98 -7.90
N GLY A 174 -9.32 -33.56 -6.65
CA GLY A 174 -8.05 -33.06 -6.16
C GLY A 174 -7.84 -31.55 -6.36
N THR A 175 -8.78 -30.83 -6.98
CA THR A 175 -8.64 -29.39 -7.22
C THR A 175 -8.72 -28.61 -5.90
N PRO A 176 -7.70 -27.83 -5.51
CA PRO A 176 -7.75 -27.02 -4.30
C PRO A 176 -8.62 -25.78 -4.46
N ILE A 177 -9.25 -25.35 -3.37
CA ILE A 177 -10.05 -24.12 -3.30
C ILE A 177 -9.12 -22.90 -3.24
N ASP A 178 -9.51 -21.80 -3.91
CA ASP A 178 -8.73 -20.56 -3.91
C ASP A 178 -9.09 -19.60 -2.77
N ILE A 179 -10.39 -19.41 -2.51
CA ILE A 179 -10.90 -18.44 -1.54
C ILE A 179 -12.00 -19.09 -0.72
N MET A 180 -11.86 -19.03 0.60
CA MET A 180 -12.88 -19.46 1.56
C MET A 180 -13.62 -18.23 2.10
N LEU A 181 -14.94 -18.21 1.99
CA LEU A 181 -15.79 -17.14 2.50
C LEU A 181 -16.65 -17.65 3.67
N ASN A 182 -16.90 -16.78 4.64
CA ASN A 182 -17.75 -17.12 5.78
C ASN A 182 -19.24 -17.10 5.36
N PRO A 183 -19.97 -18.24 5.46
CA PRO A 183 -21.37 -18.31 5.04
C PRO A 183 -22.30 -17.42 5.89
N LEU A 184 -21.94 -17.12 7.13
CA LEU A 184 -22.76 -16.28 8.03
C LEU A 184 -22.93 -14.84 7.52
N GLY A 185 -22.04 -14.41 6.62
CA GLY A 185 -22.11 -13.09 5.99
C GLY A 185 -23.23 -12.92 4.97
N VAL A 186 -23.87 -14.01 4.51
CA VAL A 186 -24.94 -13.98 3.49
C VAL A 186 -26.33 -13.74 4.11
N PRO A 187 -26.80 -14.52 5.10
CA PRO A 187 -28.16 -14.36 5.63
C PRO A 187 -28.36 -13.00 6.30
N SER A 188 -27.36 -12.51 7.04
CA SER A 188 -27.42 -11.23 7.74
C SER A 188 -27.49 -10.01 6.81
N ARG A 189 -26.97 -10.14 5.58
CA ARG A 189 -26.89 -9.03 4.61
C ARG A 189 -27.88 -9.17 3.46
N MET A 190 -28.62 -10.27 3.39
CA MET A 190 -29.63 -10.55 2.36
C MET A 190 -29.11 -10.43 0.92
N ASN A 191 -27.81 -10.67 0.70
CA ASN A 191 -27.17 -10.61 -0.61
C ASN A 191 -27.04 -12.01 -1.24
N ILE A 192 -28.19 -12.65 -1.44
CA ILE A 192 -28.33 -14.03 -1.96
C ILE A 192 -27.77 -14.17 -3.38
N GLY A 193 -27.76 -13.09 -4.17
CA GLY A 193 -27.24 -13.10 -5.54
C GLY A 193 -25.80 -13.64 -5.66
N GLN A 194 -24.96 -13.48 -4.62
CA GLN A 194 -23.61 -14.05 -4.63
C GLN A 194 -23.60 -15.58 -4.63
N VAL A 195 -24.62 -16.22 -4.04
CA VAL A 195 -24.75 -17.68 -4.02
C VAL A 195 -25.21 -18.17 -5.39
N LEU A 196 -26.16 -17.46 -6.02
CA LEU A 196 -26.59 -17.75 -7.38
C LEU A 196 -25.44 -17.57 -8.38
N GLU A 197 -24.64 -16.51 -8.23
CA GLU A 197 -23.41 -16.29 -9.00
C GLU A 197 -22.43 -17.44 -8.82
N LEU A 198 -22.17 -17.87 -7.58
CA LEU A 198 -21.28 -18.98 -7.25
C LEU A 198 -21.69 -20.27 -7.99
N HIS A 199 -22.98 -20.61 -7.94
CA HIS A 199 -23.52 -21.83 -8.54
C HIS A 199 -23.50 -21.78 -10.07
N MET A 200 -24.03 -20.72 -10.67
CA MET A 200 -23.99 -20.55 -12.12
C MET A 200 -22.55 -20.48 -12.65
N GLY A 201 -21.65 -19.82 -11.92
CA GLY A 201 -20.24 -19.74 -12.30
C GLY A 201 -19.58 -21.11 -12.34
N MET A 202 -19.93 -22.01 -11.42
CA MET A 202 -19.41 -23.39 -11.43
C MET A 202 -19.98 -24.19 -12.60
N ALA A 203 -21.29 -24.11 -12.83
CA ALA A 203 -21.95 -24.79 -13.94
C ALA A 203 -21.38 -24.32 -15.29
N ALA A 204 -21.17 -23.00 -15.44
CA ALA A 204 -20.52 -22.40 -16.61
C ALA A 204 -19.12 -22.95 -16.87
N ARG A 205 -18.31 -23.17 -15.81
CA ARG A 205 -16.98 -23.77 -15.93
C ARG A 205 -17.03 -25.22 -16.41
N TYR A 206 -17.95 -26.02 -15.88
CA TYR A 206 -18.07 -27.42 -16.30
C TYR A 206 -18.56 -27.57 -17.73
N LEU A 207 -19.51 -26.73 -18.14
CA LEU A 207 -20.04 -26.72 -19.51
C LEU A 207 -19.11 -26.01 -20.51
N GLY A 208 -18.13 -25.24 -20.04
CA GLY A 208 -17.24 -24.46 -20.90
C GLY A 208 -17.94 -23.29 -21.60
N ILE A 209 -19.01 -22.75 -21.00
CA ILE A 209 -19.84 -21.69 -21.56
C ILE A 209 -19.61 -20.36 -20.85
N HIS A 210 -20.01 -19.27 -21.50
CA HIS A 210 -20.07 -17.95 -20.90
C HIS A 210 -21.53 -17.58 -20.66
N ILE A 211 -21.86 -17.12 -19.45
CA ILE A 211 -23.22 -16.73 -19.07
C ILE A 211 -23.30 -15.21 -18.99
N ALA A 212 -24.34 -14.65 -19.59
CA ALA A 212 -24.74 -13.26 -19.40
C ALA A 212 -26.12 -13.23 -18.73
N SER A 213 -26.23 -12.52 -17.61
CA SER A 213 -27.50 -12.29 -16.91
C SER A 213 -27.74 -10.79 -16.81
N PRO A 214 -28.58 -10.22 -17.69
CA PRO A 214 -28.93 -8.80 -17.65
C PRO A 214 -29.49 -8.35 -16.30
N VAL A 215 -29.35 -7.06 -16.01
CA VAL A 215 -29.93 -6.47 -14.81
C VAL A 215 -31.45 -6.40 -14.98
N PHE A 216 -32.21 -6.96 -14.03
CA PHE A 216 -33.68 -7.04 -14.01
C PHE A 216 -34.36 -7.93 -15.07
N ASP A 217 -33.59 -8.51 -16.00
CA ASP A 217 -34.05 -9.50 -16.98
C ASP A 217 -33.04 -10.65 -17.08
N GLY A 218 -32.60 -11.11 -15.90
CA GLY A 218 -31.56 -12.11 -15.74
C GLY A 218 -32.09 -13.54 -15.66
N ALA A 219 -31.16 -14.48 -15.48
CA ALA A 219 -31.49 -15.87 -15.22
C ALA A 219 -32.40 -15.99 -13.98
N ARG A 220 -33.48 -16.73 -14.12
CA ARG A 220 -34.39 -17.08 -13.02
C ARG A 220 -33.82 -18.27 -12.25
N GLU A 221 -34.41 -18.52 -11.09
CA GLU A 221 -34.00 -19.65 -10.26
C GLU A 221 -34.12 -21.00 -10.99
N GLU A 222 -35.18 -21.18 -11.78
CA GLU A 222 -35.39 -22.37 -12.63
C GLU A 222 -34.23 -22.56 -13.62
N ASP A 223 -33.82 -21.49 -14.32
CA ASP A 223 -32.69 -21.52 -15.26
C ASP A 223 -31.38 -21.92 -14.56
N VAL A 224 -31.15 -21.46 -13.32
CA VAL A 224 -29.96 -21.83 -12.54
C VAL A 224 -29.95 -23.32 -12.24
N TRP A 225 -31.07 -23.87 -11.78
CA TRP A 225 -31.18 -25.29 -11.44
C TRP A 225 -31.10 -26.20 -12.68
N GLU A 226 -31.72 -25.80 -13.79
CA GLU A 226 -31.59 -26.52 -15.07
C GLU A 226 -30.14 -26.54 -15.57
N THR A 227 -29.44 -25.41 -15.51
CA THR A 227 -28.03 -25.32 -15.90
C THR A 227 -27.13 -26.17 -15.00
N LEU A 228 -27.43 -26.24 -13.69
CA LEU A 228 -26.72 -27.11 -12.75
C LEU A 228 -26.92 -28.60 -13.10
N GLU A 229 -28.14 -29.00 -13.45
CA GLU A 229 -28.43 -30.38 -13.87
C GLU A 229 -27.72 -30.71 -15.19
N GLU A 230 -27.74 -29.81 -16.17
CA GLU A 230 -27.02 -29.97 -17.44
C GLU A 230 -25.50 -30.10 -17.23
N ALA A 231 -24.95 -29.35 -16.28
CA ALA A 231 -23.54 -29.44 -15.88
C ALA A 231 -23.20 -30.71 -15.08
N GLY A 232 -24.16 -31.59 -14.78
CA GLY A 232 -23.97 -32.78 -13.96
C GLY A 232 -23.70 -32.49 -12.48
N MET A 233 -24.05 -31.29 -12.00
CA MET A 233 -23.92 -30.91 -10.60
C MET A 233 -25.06 -31.47 -9.77
N SER A 234 -24.85 -31.58 -8.45
CA SER A 234 -25.92 -32.00 -7.55
C SER A 234 -27.02 -30.94 -7.44
N ARG A 235 -28.27 -31.39 -7.25
CA ARG A 235 -29.44 -30.51 -7.09
C ARG A 235 -29.38 -29.56 -5.90
N ASP A 236 -28.57 -29.85 -4.90
CA ASP A 236 -28.33 -28.95 -3.76
C ASP A 236 -27.17 -27.96 -4.00
N ALA A 237 -26.55 -28.02 -5.19
CA ALA A 237 -25.37 -27.23 -5.60
C ALA A 237 -24.19 -27.28 -4.61
N LYS A 238 -24.09 -28.37 -3.85
CA LYS A 238 -23.04 -28.63 -2.87
C LYS A 238 -22.20 -29.82 -3.28
N THR A 239 -21.00 -29.90 -2.74
CA THR A 239 -20.09 -31.04 -2.94
C THR A 239 -19.42 -31.43 -1.64
N VAL A 240 -18.87 -32.63 -1.60
CA VAL A 240 -18.00 -33.05 -0.51
C VAL A 240 -16.66 -32.35 -0.70
N LEU A 241 -16.17 -31.71 0.34
CA LEU A 241 -14.80 -31.21 0.41
C LEU A 241 -13.99 -32.11 1.32
N TYR A 242 -12.69 -32.15 1.09
CA TYR A 242 -11.72 -32.82 1.95
C TYR A 242 -10.80 -31.77 2.58
N ASP A 243 -10.45 -31.97 3.85
CA ASP A 243 -9.46 -31.12 4.53
C ASP A 243 -8.07 -31.43 3.97
N GLY A 244 -7.35 -30.40 3.50
CA GLY A 244 -6.00 -30.54 2.96
C GLY A 244 -4.98 -31.09 3.97
N ARG A 245 -5.21 -30.88 5.28
CA ARG A 245 -4.27 -31.29 6.33
C ARG A 245 -4.44 -32.73 6.78
N THR A 246 -5.68 -33.18 6.89
CA THR A 246 -5.99 -34.53 7.40
C THR A 246 -6.34 -35.51 6.29
N GLY A 247 -6.81 -35.00 5.14
CA GLY A 247 -7.39 -35.79 4.06
C GLY A 247 -8.80 -36.31 4.36
N GLU A 248 -9.37 -35.98 5.52
CA GLU A 248 -10.71 -36.43 5.90
C GLU A 248 -11.79 -35.57 5.22
N PRO A 249 -12.94 -36.15 4.85
CA PRO A 249 -14.06 -35.38 4.31
C PRO A 249 -14.68 -34.51 5.41
N PHE A 250 -15.12 -33.30 5.05
CA PHE A 250 -15.93 -32.49 5.95
C PHE A 250 -17.28 -33.16 6.26
N ASP A 251 -17.78 -33.00 7.49
CA ASP A 251 -19.04 -33.60 7.95
C ASP A 251 -20.26 -33.24 7.08
N ASN A 252 -20.28 -32.00 6.57
CA ASN A 252 -21.37 -31.46 5.77
C ASN A 252 -20.89 -31.09 4.37
N ARG A 253 -21.74 -31.32 3.38
CA ARG A 253 -21.50 -30.85 2.00
C ARG A 253 -21.46 -29.32 1.96
N VAL A 254 -20.50 -28.78 1.24
CA VAL A 254 -20.21 -27.35 1.16
C VAL A 254 -20.56 -26.81 -0.22
N SER A 255 -21.05 -25.58 -0.26
CA SER A 255 -21.30 -24.88 -1.53
C SER A 255 -19.98 -24.40 -2.10
N VAL A 256 -19.63 -24.88 -3.29
CA VAL A 256 -18.39 -24.52 -4.00
C VAL A 256 -18.76 -24.04 -5.39
N GLY A 257 -18.09 -22.98 -5.84
CA GLY A 257 -18.22 -22.51 -7.20
C GLY A 257 -17.38 -21.28 -7.50
N ILE A 258 -17.74 -20.57 -8.56
CA ILE A 258 -16.94 -19.46 -9.08
C ILE A 258 -17.68 -18.16 -8.84
N MET A 259 -17.05 -17.28 -8.07
CA MET A 259 -17.52 -15.93 -7.80
C MET A 259 -16.52 -14.92 -8.36
N TYR A 260 -17.01 -13.84 -8.96
CA TYR A 260 -16.15 -12.78 -9.44
C TYR A 260 -15.68 -11.90 -8.26
N MET A 261 -14.38 -11.93 -8.01
CA MET A 261 -13.74 -11.22 -6.88
C MET A 261 -12.84 -10.10 -7.39
N ILE A 262 -12.81 -8.99 -6.66
CA ILE A 262 -12.11 -7.75 -7.02
C ILE A 262 -11.18 -7.34 -5.87
N LYS A 263 -9.91 -7.05 -6.19
CA LYS A 263 -8.99 -6.35 -5.29
C LYS A 263 -9.34 -4.87 -5.26
N LEU A 264 -9.64 -4.34 -4.07
CA LEU A 264 -9.89 -2.91 -3.92
C LEU A 264 -8.57 -2.15 -3.76
N ALA A 265 -8.54 -0.88 -4.13
CA ALA A 265 -7.40 0.02 -3.93
C ALA A 265 -7.09 0.32 -2.44
N HIS A 266 -7.72 -0.38 -1.51
CA HIS A 266 -7.49 -0.28 -0.08
C HIS A 266 -6.43 -1.29 0.35
N MET A 267 -5.18 -1.02 0.02
CA MET A 267 -4.05 -1.87 0.37
C MET A 267 -3.59 -1.64 1.81
N VAL A 268 -3.02 -2.67 2.43
CA VAL A 268 -2.52 -2.61 3.79
C VAL A 268 -1.29 -1.71 3.92
N ASP A 269 -0.38 -1.76 2.94
CA ASP A 269 0.89 -1.04 2.96
C ASP A 269 0.69 0.48 2.98
N ASP A 270 -0.36 0.96 2.31
CA ASP A 270 -0.72 2.39 2.34
C ASP A 270 -1.20 2.83 3.72
N LYS A 271 -1.85 1.93 4.45
CA LYS A 271 -2.48 2.21 5.75
C LYS A 271 -1.55 2.00 6.93
N LEU A 272 -0.49 1.21 6.77
CA LEU A 272 0.48 1.01 7.82
C LEU A 272 1.21 2.33 8.08
N HIS A 273 1.16 2.78 9.33
CA HIS A 273 1.79 4.01 9.79
C HIS A 273 2.16 3.87 11.27
N ALA A 274 3.43 4.12 11.57
CA ALA A 274 3.96 4.09 12.92
C ALA A 274 4.89 5.30 13.12
N ARG A 275 4.88 5.84 14.34
CA ARG A 275 5.70 6.99 14.74
C ARG A 275 6.26 6.74 16.13
N SER A 276 7.55 6.99 16.30
CA SER A 276 8.18 7.17 17.61
C SER A 276 8.25 8.66 17.94
N THR A 277 9.18 9.37 17.30
CA THR A 277 9.38 10.82 17.39
C THR A 277 9.30 11.42 16.00
N GLY A 278 8.88 12.67 15.87
CA GLY A 278 8.70 13.31 14.58
C GLY A 278 8.53 14.82 14.69
N PRO A 279 8.18 15.49 13.60
CA PRO A 279 8.00 16.93 13.60
C PRO A 279 6.78 17.35 14.44
N TYR A 280 6.84 18.60 14.91
CA TYR A 280 5.82 19.25 15.73
C TYR A 280 5.32 20.52 15.05
N SER A 281 4.07 20.86 15.32
CA SER A 281 3.45 22.12 14.92
C SER A 281 4.10 23.29 15.65
N LEU A 282 4.45 24.35 14.91
CA LEU A 282 5.04 25.55 15.50
C LEU A 282 4.10 26.26 16.48
N VAL A 283 2.79 26.19 16.23
CA VAL A 283 1.78 26.93 17.00
C VAL A 283 1.39 26.17 18.26
N THR A 284 1.00 24.91 18.11
CA THR A 284 0.45 24.10 19.21
C THR A 284 1.52 23.28 19.93
N GLN A 285 2.73 23.17 19.36
CA GLN A 285 3.79 22.28 19.85
C GLN A 285 3.33 20.82 19.99
N GLN A 286 2.33 20.42 19.19
CA GLN A 286 1.84 19.05 19.11
C GLN A 286 2.45 18.32 17.91
N PRO A 287 2.58 16.99 17.95
CA PRO A 287 2.86 16.17 16.78
C PRO A 287 2.07 16.61 15.55
N LEU A 288 2.72 16.72 14.39
CA LEU A 288 2.00 16.95 13.13
C LEU A 288 1.01 15.81 12.83
N GLY A 289 0.05 16.05 11.94
CA GLY A 289 -0.95 15.07 11.53
C GLY A 289 -0.63 14.40 10.20
N GLY A 290 -1.02 13.13 10.07
CA GLY A 290 -0.97 12.39 8.80
C GLY A 290 0.37 11.73 8.47
N LYS A 291 0.31 10.65 7.68
CA LYS A 291 1.46 9.80 7.32
C LYS A 291 2.56 10.57 6.58
N ALA A 292 2.18 11.45 5.66
CA ALA A 292 3.12 12.23 4.84
C ALA A 292 4.06 13.13 5.67
N GLN A 293 3.61 13.57 6.86
CA GLN A 293 4.39 14.41 7.77
C GLN A 293 4.97 13.61 8.94
N PHE A 294 4.94 12.28 8.87
CA PHE A 294 5.30 11.40 9.98
C PHE A 294 4.53 11.76 11.26
N GLY A 295 3.23 12.02 11.10
CA GLY A 295 2.36 12.56 12.13
C GLY A 295 1.95 11.57 13.21
N GLY A 296 1.49 12.08 14.36
CA GLY A 296 0.95 11.26 15.44
C GLY A 296 -0.52 10.89 15.23
N GLN A 297 -0.97 9.86 15.93
CA GLN A 297 -2.39 9.52 16.03
C GLN A 297 -3.07 10.51 16.97
N ARG A 298 -4.29 10.91 16.59
CA ARG A 298 -5.10 11.78 17.45
C ARG A 298 -5.64 10.96 18.62
N PHE A 299 -5.31 11.36 19.83
CA PHE A 299 -5.94 10.88 21.06
C PHE A 299 -7.03 11.88 21.46
N GLY A 300 -8.29 11.51 21.28
CA GLY A 300 -9.43 12.40 21.45
C GLY A 300 -10.06 12.30 22.83
N GLU A 301 -11.14 13.05 23.00
CA GLU A 301 -11.92 13.12 24.25
C GLU A 301 -12.49 11.75 24.66
N MET A 302 -12.98 10.96 23.70
CA MET A 302 -13.53 9.64 23.99
C MET A 302 -12.45 8.65 24.46
N GLU A 303 -11.24 8.73 23.90
CA GLU A 303 -10.13 7.89 24.34
C GLU A 303 -9.63 8.30 25.74
N VAL A 304 -9.69 9.58 26.08
CA VAL A 304 -9.43 10.07 27.45
C VAL A 304 -10.41 9.47 28.44
N TRP A 305 -11.72 9.56 28.17
CA TRP A 305 -12.75 8.98 29.04
C TRP A 305 -12.56 7.48 29.25
N ALA A 306 -12.11 6.76 28.23
CA ALA A 306 -11.80 5.35 28.36
C ALA A 306 -10.69 5.11 29.40
N LEU A 307 -9.60 5.89 29.39
CA LEU A 307 -8.53 5.75 30.37
C LEU A 307 -8.95 6.19 31.78
N GLU A 308 -9.78 7.23 31.89
CA GLU A 308 -10.33 7.67 33.17
C GLU A 308 -11.20 6.59 33.82
N ALA A 309 -12.02 5.89 33.02
CA ALA A 309 -12.87 4.79 33.50
C ALA A 309 -12.06 3.62 34.07
N TYR A 310 -10.86 3.37 33.55
CA TYR A 310 -9.94 2.36 34.10
C TYR A 310 -9.10 2.87 35.29
N GLY A 311 -9.16 4.16 35.63
CA GLY A 311 -8.29 4.76 36.65
C GLY A 311 -6.82 4.82 36.23
N ALA A 312 -6.53 4.81 34.92
CA ALA A 312 -5.17 4.75 34.37
C ALA A 312 -4.48 6.14 34.38
N ALA A 313 -4.38 6.76 35.57
CA ALA A 313 -3.94 8.14 35.73
C ALA A 313 -2.54 8.44 35.16
N TYR A 314 -1.56 7.56 35.42
CA TYR A 314 -0.19 7.73 34.91
C TYR A 314 -0.10 7.63 33.38
N THR A 315 -0.81 6.67 32.78
CA THR A 315 -0.89 6.51 31.32
C THR A 315 -1.51 7.75 30.67
N LEU A 316 -2.60 8.25 31.23
CA LEU A 316 -3.27 9.45 30.73
C LEU A 316 -2.37 10.68 30.87
N GLN A 317 -1.69 10.86 32.00
CA GLN A 317 -0.75 11.96 32.22
C GLN A 317 0.39 11.92 31.20
N GLU A 318 0.99 10.75 30.96
CA GLU A 318 2.05 10.59 29.96
C GLU A 318 1.59 10.99 28.56
N ILE A 319 0.40 10.52 28.13
CA ILE A 319 -0.16 10.80 26.80
C ILE A 319 -0.48 12.29 26.62
N LEU A 320 -0.93 12.99 27.66
CA LEU A 320 -1.32 14.41 27.56
C LEU A 320 -0.16 15.39 27.74
N THR A 321 1.00 14.93 28.24
CA THR A 321 2.11 15.83 28.61
C THR A 321 3.44 15.52 27.94
N VAL A 322 3.85 14.24 27.91
CA VAL A 322 5.18 13.85 27.44
C VAL A 322 5.16 13.40 25.98
N LYS A 323 4.07 12.74 25.54
CA LYS A 323 3.89 12.23 24.17
C LYS A 323 3.20 13.25 23.27
#